data_AF-A0A0G1L571-F1
#
_entry.id   AF-A0A0G1L571-F1
#
_cell.length_a   1.000
_cell.length_b   1.000
_cell.length_c   1.000
_cell.angle_alpha   90.00
_cell.angle_beta   90.00
_cell.angle_gamma   90.00
#
_symmetry.space_group_name_H-M   'P 1'
#
loop_
_entity.id
_entity.type
_entity.pdbx_description
1 polymer ?
#
loop_
_entity_poly.entity_id
_entity_poly.type
_entity_poly.pdbx_seq_one_letter_code
_entity_poly.pdbx_strand_id
1 'polypeptide(L)'
;MQETPEAVIIRDIHPSAPVHYLVVSKKHIPSIKEVEHENEALIGHLVHEAKIAAEKLGLKGYKLVFNVGREGGQVIDHVHLHILGGWK
;
A
#
# COMPACT_ATOMS: atom_id res chain seq x y z
N MET A 1 4.66 13.13 -1.87
CA MET A 1 3.58 12.68 -0.97
C MET A 1 2.27 13.09 -1.60
N GLN A 2 1.34 12.16 -1.79
CA GLN A 2 -0.04 12.44 -2.21
C GLN A 2 -0.96 12.05 -1.06
N GLU A 3 -1.95 12.87 -0.77
CA GLU A 3 -2.96 12.58 0.25
C GLU A 3 -4.33 12.41 -0.37
N THR A 4 -5.14 11.55 0.24
CA THR A 4 -6.56 11.39 0.00
C THR A 4 -7.30 11.49 1.34
N PRO A 5 -8.65 11.49 1.35
CA PRO A 5 -9.40 11.53 2.61
C PRO A 5 -9.04 10.37 3.55
N GLU A 6 -8.77 9.18 3.01
CA GLU A 6 -8.60 7.94 3.79
C GLU A 6 -7.17 7.39 3.77
N ALA A 7 -6.28 7.90 2.92
CA ALA A 7 -4.94 7.34 2.74
C ALA A 7 -3.86 8.39 2.43
N VAL A 8 -2.62 7.99 2.65
CA VAL A 8 -1.42 8.73 2.30
C VAL A 8 -0.54 7.85 1.41
N ILE A 9 -0.09 8.40 0.29
CA ILE A 9 0.75 7.71 -0.69
C ILE A 9 2.14 8.33 -0.66
N ILE A 10 3.13 7.51 -0.30
CA ILE A 10 4.52 7.93 -0.12
C ILE A 10 5.48 6.97 -0.81
N ARG A 11 6.64 7.48 -1.18
CA ARG A 11 7.73 6.62 -1.66
C ARG A 11 8.32 5.88 -0.46
N ASP A 12 8.57 4.59 -0.61
CA ASP A 12 9.27 3.82 0.40
C ASP A 12 10.72 4.32 0.52
N ILE A 13 11.19 4.50 1.75
CA ILE A 13 12.55 4.97 2.04
C ILE A 13 13.60 3.86 1.81
N HIS A 14 13.20 2.59 1.88
CA HIS A 14 14.01 1.41 1.58
C HIS A 14 13.40 0.66 0.38
N PRO A 15 13.60 1.14 -0.85
CA PRO A 15 12.95 0.57 -2.02
C PRO A 15 13.44 -0.85 -2.35
N SER A 16 12.50 -1.81 -2.47
CA SER A 16 12.76 -3.19 -2.92
C SER A 16 12.56 -3.39 -4.43
N ALA A 17 12.22 -2.32 -5.15
CA ALA A 17 12.01 -2.25 -6.58
C ALA A 17 12.36 -0.85 -7.11
N PRO A 18 12.64 -0.67 -8.41
CA PRO A 18 12.93 0.65 -9.00
C PRO A 18 11.87 1.70 -8.68
N VAL A 19 10.60 1.29 -8.70
CA VAL A 19 9.47 2.07 -8.17
C VAL A 19 8.91 1.31 -6.97
N HIS A 20 9.08 1.87 -5.77
CA HIS A 20 8.51 1.33 -4.53
C HIS A 20 7.78 2.44 -3.77
N TYR A 21 6.45 2.33 -3.71
CA TYR A 21 5.57 3.25 -2.97
C TYR A 21 4.70 2.48 -2.00
N LEU A 22 4.20 3.19 -0.99
CA LEU A 22 3.27 2.70 0.02
C LEU A 22 1.99 3.50 -0.08
N VAL A 23 0.84 2.82 -0.03
CA VAL A 23 -0.46 3.42 0.27
C VAL A 23 -0.81 3.06 1.71
N VAL A 24 -0.73 4.04 2.60
CA VAL A 24 -0.90 3.88 4.05
C VAL A 24 -2.27 4.41 4.45
N SER A 25 -3.06 3.64 5.19
CA SER A 25 -4.36 4.10 5.68
C SER A 25 -4.18 5.23 6.70
N LYS A 26 -5.09 6.22 6.72
CA LYS A 26 -5.12 7.21 7.80
C LYS A 26 -5.72 6.62 9.08
N LYS A 27 -6.75 5.79 8.96
CA LYS A 27 -7.22 4.94 10.07
C LYS A 27 -6.12 3.96 10.44
N HIS A 28 -5.75 3.92 11.73
CA HIS A 28 -4.83 2.91 12.24
C HIS A 28 -5.53 1.54 12.28
N ILE A 29 -4.96 0.60 11.55
CA ILE A 29 -5.29 -0.83 11.62
C ILE A 29 -3.93 -1.54 11.72
N PRO A 30 -3.67 -2.38 12.74
CA PRO A 30 -2.32 -2.94 12.94
C PRO A 30 -1.82 -3.78 11.77
N SER A 31 -2.67 -4.63 11.20
CA SER A 31 -2.37 -5.50 10.07
C SER A 31 -3.65 -5.83 9.31
N ILE A 32 -3.49 -6.49 8.15
CA ILE A 32 -4.61 -7.13 7.46
C ILE A 32 -5.31 -8.17 8.34
N LYS A 33 -4.61 -8.75 9.33
CA LYS A 33 -5.20 -9.70 10.29
C LYS A 33 -6.32 -9.11 11.13
N GLU A 34 -6.28 -7.81 11.40
CA GLU A 34 -7.26 -7.10 12.23
C GLU A 34 -8.28 -6.32 11.38
N VAL A 35 -8.36 -6.59 10.08
CA VAL A 35 -9.39 -6.02 9.21
C VAL A 35 -10.73 -6.71 9.50
N GLU A 36 -11.69 -5.91 9.93
CA GLU A 36 -13.07 -6.32 10.19
C GLU A 36 -13.98 -5.93 9.01
N HIS A 37 -15.23 -6.41 9.00
CA HIS A 37 -16.21 -6.11 7.94
C HIS A 37 -16.40 -4.60 7.71
N GLU A 38 -16.36 -3.80 8.79
CA GLU A 38 -16.42 -2.33 8.72
C GLU A 38 -15.25 -1.67 7.97
N ASN A 39 -14.17 -2.40 7.68
CA ASN A 39 -12.97 -1.89 7.02
C ASN A 39 -12.89 -2.28 5.54
N GLU A 40 -13.79 -3.11 5.02
CA GLU A 40 -13.76 -3.59 3.64
C GLU A 40 -13.69 -2.44 2.62
N ALA A 41 -14.51 -1.40 2.82
CA ALA A 41 -14.52 -0.22 1.96
C ALA A 41 -13.17 0.52 1.98
N LEU A 42 -12.53 0.61 3.15
CA LEU A 42 -11.21 1.23 3.29
C LEU A 42 -10.14 0.41 2.54
N ILE A 43 -10.13 -0.92 2.69
CA ILE A 43 -9.17 -1.78 1.98
C ILE A 43 -9.36 -1.68 0.46
N GLY A 44 -10.61 -1.69 -0.01
CA GLY A 44 -10.94 -1.44 -1.41
C GLY A 44 -10.43 -0.07 -1.89
N HIS A 45 -10.57 0.98 -1.07
CA HIS A 45 -10.06 2.31 -1.36
C HIS A 45 -8.52 2.32 -1.49
N LEU A 46 -7.78 1.63 -0.60
CA LEU A 46 -6.32 1.55 -0.71
C LEU A 46 -5.88 0.91 -2.04
N VAL A 47 -6.56 -0.16 -2.47
CA VAL A 47 -6.28 -0.82 -3.75
C VAL A 47 -6.61 0.09 -4.94
N HIS A 48 -7.72 0.83 -4.86
CA HIS A 48 -8.10 1.80 -5.89
C HIS A 48 -7.07 2.93 -6.03
N GLU A 49 -6.65 3.51 -4.91
CA GLU A 49 -5.62 4.55 -4.88
C GLU A 49 -4.26 4.04 -5.36
N ALA A 50 -3.91 2.78 -5.04
CA ALA A 50 -2.70 2.15 -5.55
C ALA A 50 -2.71 2.04 -7.09
N LYS A 51 -3.85 1.66 -7.67
CA LYS A 51 -4.03 1.61 -9.13
C LYS A 51 -3.86 3.00 -9.75
N ILE A 52 -4.47 4.04 -9.18
CA ILE A 52 -4.32 5.43 -9.66
C ILE A 52 -2.87 5.90 -9.56
N ALA A 53 -2.21 5.61 -8.43
CA ALA A 53 -0.81 5.96 -8.23
C ALA A 53 0.09 5.28 -9.26
N ALA A 54 -0.12 3.99 -9.52
CA ALA A 54 0.64 3.23 -10.51
C ALA A 54 0.48 3.80 -11.94
N GLU A 55 -0.73 4.24 -12.32
CA GLU A 55 -0.99 4.91 -13.60
C GLU A 55 -0.22 6.23 -13.72
N LYS A 56 -0.26 7.07 -12.68
CA LYS A 56 0.50 8.34 -12.62
C LYS A 56 2.01 8.13 -12.70
N LEU A 57 2.49 7.00 -12.17
CA LEU A 57 3.91 6.59 -12.22
C LEU A 57 4.30 5.95 -13.56
N GLY A 58 3.37 5.80 -14.51
CA GLY A 58 3.62 5.20 -15.82
C GLY A 58 3.88 3.70 -15.78
N LEU A 59 3.47 3.02 -14.70
CA LEU A 59 3.70 1.58 -14.54
C LEU A 59 2.74 0.78 -15.42
N LYS A 60 3.29 0.02 -16.38
CA LYS A 60 2.52 -0.91 -17.22
C LYS A 60 2.26 -2.26 -16.54
N GLY A 61 3.02 -2.56 -15.50
CA GLY A 61 2.91 -3.77 -14.69
C GLY A 61 3.60 -3.54 -13.35
N TYR A 62 2.98 -4.02 -12.28
CA TYR A 62 3.42 -3.82 -10.90
C TYR A 62 2.83 -4.90 -9.99
N LYS A 63 3.39 -5.05 -8.80
CA LYS A 63 2.85 -5.89 -7.73
C LYS A 63 2.21 -5.01 -6.68
N LEU A 64 1.05 -5.47 -6.19
CA LEU A 64 0.43 -4.95 -4.98
C LEU A 64 0.64 -6.00 -3.88
N VAL A 65 1.23 -5.61 -2.76
CA VAL A 65 1.58 -6.54 -1.67
C VAL A 65 1.15 -5.96 -0.32
N PHE A 66 0.46 -6.78 0.46
CA PHE A 66 0.33 -6.60 1.90
C PHE A 66 1.21 -7.62 2.59
N ASN A 67 2.07 -7.17 3.51
CA ASN A 67 2.81 -8.07 4.39
C ASN A 67 1.98 -8.30 5.65
N VAL A 68 1.83 -9.57 6.04
CA VAL A 68 0.87 -9.96 7.09
C VAL A 68 1.59 -10.76 8.18
N GLY A 69 1.74 -10.15 9.35
CA GLY A 69 2.51 -10.71 10.47
C GLY A 69 4.02 -10.75 10.21
N ARG A 70 4.81 -11.03 11.26
CA ARG A 70 6.27 -11.04 11.19
C ARG A 70 6.82 -12.04 10.17
N GLU A 71 6.24 -13.24 10.11
CA GLU A 71 6.62 -14.28 9.13
C GLU A 71 6.31 -13.87 7.68
N GLY A 72 5.28 -13.04 7.47
CA GLY A 72 4.95 -12.45 6.18
C GLY A 72 5.78 -11.20 5.86
N GLY A 73 6.77 -10.85 6.68
CA GLY A 73 7.64 -9.70 6.47
C GLY A 73 7.05 -8.36 6.92
N GLN A 74 5.98 -8.36 7.73
CA GLN A 74 5.43 -7.11 8.27
C GLN A 74 6.35 -6.55 9.35
N VAL A 75 6.98 -5.41 9.09
CA VAL A 75 7.88 -4.74 10.04
C VAL A 75 7.18 -3.63 10.82
N ILE A 76 6.17 -2.99 10.22
CA ILE A 76 5.41 -1.88 10.81
C ILE A 76 3.99 -2.34 11.10
N ASP A 77 3.51 -2.10 12.33
CA ASP A 77 2.17 -2.46 12.78
C ASP A 77 1.15 -1.37 12.42
N HIS A 78 1.06 -1.11 11.12
CA HIS A 78 0.06 -0.25 10.48
C HIS A 78 -0.17 -0.76 9.06
N VAL A 79 -1.42 -0.98 8.65
CA VAL A 79 -1.76 -1.42 7.29
C VAL A 79 -1.19 -0.47 6.23
N HIS A 80 -0.36 -1.02 5.36
CA HIS A 80 0.15 -0.33 4.17
C HIS A 80 0.20 -1.30 3.00
N LEU A 81 -0.21 -0.81 1.84
CA LEU A 81 -0.15 -1.53 0.56
C LEU A 81 1.10 -1.10 -0.19
N HIS A 82 1.99 -2.05 -0.46
CA HIS A 82 3.16 -1.82 -1.29
C HIS A 82 2.76 -1.80 -2.77
N ILE A 83 3.30 -0.82 -3.51
CA ILE A 83 3.30 -0.77 -4.97
C ILE A 83 4.74 -0.96 -5.42
N LEU A 84 5.02 -2.09 -6.07
CA LEU A 84 6.36 -2.46 -6.53
C LEU A 84 6.35 -2.56 -8.06
N GLY A 85 7.22 -1.84 -8.76
CA GLY A 85 7.21 -1.77 -10.22
C GLY A 85 8.52 -1.28 -10.81
N GLY A 86 8.52 -1.11 -12.14
CA GLY A 86 9.58 -0.41 -12.86
C GLY A 86 10.83 -1.25 -13.19
N TRP A 87 10.75 -2.58 -13.19
CA TRP A 87 11.86 -3.47 -13.57
C TRP A 87 12.16 -3.50 -15.09
N LYS A 88 11.85 -2.43 -15.82
CA LYS A 88 12.11 -2.30 -17.26
C LYS A 88 12.99 -1.10 -17.53
#